data_AF-A0A6J1Y8H7-F1
#
_entry.id   AF-A0A6J1Y8H7-F1
#
_cell.length_a   1.000
_cell.length_b   1.000
_cell.length_c   1.000
_cell.angle_alpha   90.00
_cell.angle_beta   90.00
_cell.angle_gamma   90.00
#
_symmetry.space_group_name_H-M   'P 1'
#
loop_
_entity.id
_entity.type
_entity.pdbx_description
1 polymer ?
#
loop_
_entity_poly.entity_id
_entity_poly.type
_entity_poly.pdbx_seq_one_letter_code
_entity_poly.pdbx_strand_id
1 'polypeptide(L)'
;MAWYILYLLNLLWAVAGTSTQTQGSCYLTIGQLALTVMALTSSCRDPGNKVSILHRQMENWAPSSPNAQSSTFYGPSLAVLALCQKNPETTLPIAVRFAKILLANSSPFNTDTGAMVILALTCMYNKIPVGSEEGYRSLFGQVLEDVVENISMKIKDNGIIGDIYSTGLAMQALSVTPKHPPKKWNCKKTMDTILKEIELGKFHNPMSIAQILPSLKGKTYLDVPHVSCIPGHEGQPTLPSQTNPAPTSASNITIIYTINNQLRGVELHFNETINVSVKAGSVLLVVLEEAQRRSSMFKFETTMTSWGLVVSSINNIAENVHHRTYWQFLSGKTPLNEGVADYIPFNHEHITANFTQY
;
A
#
# COMPACT_ATOMS: atom_id res chain seq x y z
N MET A 1 -8.32 -8.79 -16.89
CA MET A 1 -7.38 -7.66 -17.11
C MET A 1 -6.80 -7.08 -15.82
N ALA A 2 -7.58 -6.76 -14.78
CA ALA A 2 -7.05 -6.28 -13.48
C ALA A 2 -6.08 -7.26 -12.78
N TRP A 3 -6.40 -8.55 -12.81
CA TRP A 3 -5.56 -9.62 -12.28
C TRP A 3 -4.27 -9.83 -13.08
N TYR A 4 -4.34 -9.54 -14.38
CA TYR A 4 -3.18 -9.52 -15.26
C TYR A 4 -2.23 -8.38 -14.90
N ILE A 5 -2.73 -7.26 -14.36
CA ILE A 5 -1.90 -6.15 -13.86
C ILE A 5 -1.20 -6.55 -12.55
N LEU A 6 -1.88 -7.26 -11.63
CA LEU A 6 -1.23 -7.85 -10.43
C LEU A 6 -0.19 -8.93 -10.79
N TYR A 7 -0.45 -9.72 -11.83
CA TYR A 7 0.50 -10.69 -12.37
C TYR A 7 1.67 -10.00 -13.09
N LEU A 8 1.41 -8.97 -13.90
CA LEU A 8 2.42 -8.17 -14.59
C LEU A 8 3.26 -7.33 -13.61
N LEU A 9 2.68 -6.81 -12.53
CA LEU A 9 3.41 -6.13 -11.45
C LEU A 9 4.35 -7.10 -10.73
N ASN A 10 3.92 -8.33 -10.45
CA ASN A 10 4.79 -9.37 -9.89
C ASN A 10 5.87 -9.83 -10.89
N LEU A 11 5.56 -9.91 -12.19
CA LEU A 11 6.53 -10.21 -13.25
C LEU A 11 7.54 -9.08 -13.44
N LEU A 12 7.13 -7.81 -13.39
CA LEU A 12 8.01 -6.65 -13.46
C LEU A 12 9.01 -6.63 -12.28
N TRP A 13 8.58 -7.08 -11.10
CA TRP A 13 9.47 -7.33 -9.96
C TRP A 13 10.47 -8.45 -10.20
N ALA A 14 10.04 -9.56 -10.82
CA ALA A 14 10.93 -10.69 -11.12
C ALA A 14 11.96 -10.35 -12.21
N VAL A 15 11.63 -9.45 -13.13
CA VAL A 15 12.49 -9.05 -14.25
C VAL A 15 13.45 -7.91 -13.88
N ALA A 16 13.12 -7.06 -12.90
CA ALA A 16 14.02 -6.01 -12.40
C ALA A 16 15.23 -6.55 -11.59
N GLY A 17 15.29 -7.86 -11.31
CA GLY A 17 16.36 -8.53 -10.58
C GLY A 17 17.62 -8.88 -11.40
N THR A 18 17.77 -8.39 -12.64
CA THR A 18 18.97 -8.64 -13.45
C THR A 18 19.88 -7.42 -13.56
N SER A 19 20.58 -7.10 -12.47
CA SER A 19 21.91 -6.47 -12.54
C SER A 19 22.84 -7.14 -11.53
N THR A 20 23.67 -8.04 -12.07
CA THR A 20 24.97 -8.51 -11.55
C THR A 20 25.19 -8.58 -10.03
N GLN A 21 25.13 -9.82 -9.53
CA GLN A 21 25.84 -10.39 -8.36
C GLN A 21 25.62 -9.74 -6.98
N THR A 22 24.74 -10.38 -6.19
CA THR A 22 25.15 -11.06 -4.95
C THR A 22 24.09 -12.09 -4.57
N GLN A 23 24.56 -13.29 -4.24
CA GLN A 23 23.79 -14.49 -3.96
C GLN A 23 23.15 -14.35 -2.56
N GLY A 24 21.97 -13.72 -2.49
CA GLY A 24 21.11 -13.68 -1.31
C GLY A 24 19.78 -14.35 -1.63
N SER A 25 19.43 -15.40 -0.90
CA SER A 25 18.09 -16.02 -0.96
C SER A 25 17.00 -14.95 -0.90
N CYS A 26 16.19 -14.84 -1.96
CA CYS A 26 15.10 -13.86 -2.07
C CYS A 26 13.97 -14.23 -1.08
N TYR A 27 14.11 -13.81 0.18
CA TYR A 27 13.07 -14.01 1.18
C TYR A 27 11.96 -12.97 0.99
N LEU A 28 10.84 -13.40 0.42
CA LEU A 28 9.62 -12.59 0.35
C LEU A 28 9.12 -12.29 1.77
N THR A 29 8.73 -11.05 2.03
CA THR A 29 8.00 -10.68 3.26
C THR A 29 6.65 -11.39 3.33
N ILE A 30 6.06 -11.48 4.52
CA ILE A 30 4.73 -12.09 4.74
C ILE A 30 3.68 -11.53 3.75
N GLY A 31 3.64 -10.20 3.60
CA GLY A 31 2.70 -9.53 2.68
C GLY A 31 2.98 -9.84 1.21
N GLN A 32 4.25 -9.82 0.77
CA GLN A 32 4.61 -10.16 -0.61
C GLN A 32 4.31 -11.64 -0.93
N LEU A 33 4.58 -12.54 0.01
CA LEU A 33 4.29 -13.96 -0.15
C LEU A 33 2.78 -14.21 -0.24
N ALA A 34 1.98 -13.53 0.58
CA ALA A 34 0.52 -13.58 0.51
C ALA A 34 -0.04 -13.05 -0.82
N LEU A 35 0.44 -11.90 -1.29
CA LEU A 35 0.09 -11.35 -2.60
C LEU A 35 0.48 -12.30 -3.73
N THR A 36 1.65 -12.94 -3.64
CA THR A 36 2.09 -13.94 -4.62
C THR A 36 1.15 -15.14 -4.65
N VAL A 37 0.73 -15.66 -3.49
CA VAL A 37 -0.24 -16.77 -3.40
C VAL A 37 -1.57 -16.40 -4.04
N MET A 38 -2.11 -15.21 -3.77
CA MET A 38 -3.36 -14.75 -4.37
C MET A 38 -3.21 -14.50 -5.89
N ALA A 39 -2.10 -13.92 -6.33
CA ALA A 39 -1.83 -13.69 -7.75
C ALA A 39 -1.75 -14.99 -8.56
N LEU A 40 -1.02 -16.00 -8.07
CA LEU A 40 -0.96 -17.33 -8.69
C LEU A 40 -2.35 -17.97 -8.74
N THR A 41 -3.11 -17.89 -7.64
CA THR A 41 -4.49 -18.40 -7.57
C THR A 41 -5.39 -17.75 -8.62
N SER A 42 -5.35 -16.42 -8.75
CA SER A 42 -6.13 -15.69 -9.75
C SER A 42 -5.72 -15.99 -11.20
N SER A 43 -4.52 -16.55 -11.39
CA SER A 43 -4.00 -16.99 -12.69
C SER A 43 -4.21 -18.49 -12.93
N CYS A 44 -5.05 -19.14 -12.10
CA CYS A 44 -5.29 -20.59 -12.13
C CYS A 44 -3.99 -21.42 -12.06
N ARG A 45 -2.98 -20.91 -11.34
CA ARG A 45 -1.73 -21.60 -11.05
C ARG A 45 -1.72 -22.06 -9.61
N ASP A 46 -1.19 -23.25 -9.37
CA ASP A 46 -0.95 -23.75 -8.03
C ASP A 46 0.15 -22.93 -7.34
N PRO A 47 -0.12 -22.28 -6.18
CA PRO A 47 0.91 -21.59 -5.41
C PRO A 47 1.94 -22.53 -4.75
N GLY A 48 1.65 -23.84 -4.67
CA GLY A 48 2.57 -24.86 -4.16
C GLY A 48 3.05 -24.59 -2.74
N ASN A 49 4.35 -24.80 -2.49
CA ASN A 49 4.96 -24.67 -1.17
C ASN A 49 4.87 -23.26 -0.55
N LYS A 50 4.54 -22.23 -1.33
CA LYS A 50 4.37 -20.86 -0.84
C LYS A 50 3.28 -20.75 0.22
N VAL A 51 2.22 -21.56 0.12
CA VAL A 51 1.14 -21.60 1.12
C VAL A 51 1.67 -22.12 2.45
N SER A 52 2.41 -23.23 2.44
CA SER A 52 2.99 -23.81 3.66
C SER A 52 4.04 -22.90 4.30
N ILE A 53 4.86 -22.21 3.48
CA ILE A 53 5.83 -21.23 3.98
C ILE A 53 5.11 -20.06 4.64
N LEU A 54 4.05 -19.54 4.02
CA LEU A 54 3.25 -18.43 4.55
C LEU A 54 2.57 -18.82 5.86
N HIS A 55 2.01 -20.02 5.93
CA HIS A 55 1.38 -20.56 7.13
C HIS A 55 2.38 -20.62 8.29
N ARG A 56 3.56 -21.23 8.09
CA ARG A 56 4.62 -21.30 9.12
C ARG A 56 5.16 -19.92 9.54
N GLN A 57 5.27 -18.96 8.61
CA GLN A 57 5.64 -17.58 8.96
C GLN A 57 4.57 -16.95 9.86
N MET A 58 3.29 -17.16 9.54
CA MET A 58 2.18 -16.62 10.32
C MET A 58 2.00 -17.32 11.66
N GLU A 59 2.32 -18.61 11.80
CA GLU A 59 2.34 -19.31 13.11
C GLU A 59 3.30 -18.68 14.10
N ASN A 60 4.43 -18.16 13.63
CA ASN A 60 5.44 -17.50 14.47
C ASN A 60 5.28 -15.97 14.51
N TRP A 61 4.35 -15.41 13.76
CA TRP A 61 4.17 -13.96 13.69
C TRP A 61 3.54 -13.41 14.98
N ALA A 62 4.15 -12.34 15.49
CA ALA A 62 3.62 -11.47 16.53
C ALA A 62 4.11 -10.03 16.26
N PRO A 63 3.32 -8.99 16.62
CA PRO A 63 3.81 -7.62 16.56
C PRO A 63 4.90 -7.39 17.62
N SER A 64 5.72 -6.36 17.42
CA SER A 64 6.80 -5.98 18.34
C SER A 64 6.30 -5.52 19.71
N SER A 65 5.09 -4.96 19.77
CA SER A 65 4.42 -4.55 21.02
C SER A 65 2.91 -4.41 20.81
N PRO A 66 2.10 -4.36 21.88
CA PRO A 66 0.68 -4.03 21.79
C PRO A 66 0.42 -2.66 21.15
N ASN A 67 1.36 -1.72 21.27
CA ASN A 67 1.28 -0.37 20.70
C ASN A 67 2.04 -0.25 19.36
N ALA A 68 2.25 -1.37 18.67
CA ALA A 68 2.83 -1.33 17.32
C ALA A 68 1.87 -0.61 16.38
N GLN A 69 2.38 0.34 15.59
CA GLN A 69 1.61 1.06 14.59
C GLN A 69 0.72 0.16 13.75
N SER A 70 -0.47 0.67 13.42
CA SER A 70 -1.51 -0.08 12.71
C SER A 70 -1.04 -0.61 11.35
N SER A 71 -0.16 0.10 10.64
CA SER A 71 0.44 -0.36 9.38
C SER A 71 1.15 -1.72 9.48
N THR A 72 1.66 -2.09 10.67
CA THR A 72 2.28 -3.40 10.97
C THR A 72 1.33 -4.57 10.67
N PHE A 73 0.02 -4.34 10.71
CA PHE A 73 -1.01 -5.37 10.51
C PHE A 73 -1.43 -5.54 9.05
N TYR A 74 -0.99 -4.68 8.12
CA TYR A 74 -1.36 -4.76 6.71
C TYR A 74 -0.88 -6.06 6.03
N GLY A 75 0.42 -6.37 6.15
CA GLY A 75 1.01 -7.60 5.61
C GLY A 75 0.41 -8.89 6.21
N PRO A 76 0.30 -9.00 7.55
CA PRO A 76 -0.40 -10.10 8.21
C PRO A 76 -1.87 -10.24 7.81
N SER A 77 -2.59 -9.15 7.55
CA SER A 77 -3.97 -9.20 7.04
C SER A 77 -4.04 -9.85 5.66
N LEU A 78 -3.12 -9.49 4.75
CA LEU A 78 -3.00 -10.15 3.44
C LEU A 78 -2.74 -11.66 3.61
N ALA A 79 -1.89 -12.05 4.56
CA ALA A 79 -1.58 -13.44 4.82
C ALA A 79 -2.77 -14.23 5.36
N VAL A 80 -3.50 -13.69 6.33
CA VAL A 80 -4.74 -14.32 6.84
C VAL A 80 -5.76 -14.48 5.72
N LEU A 81 -5.94 -13.46 4.87
CA LEU A 81 -6.82 -13.53 3.70
C LEU A 81 -6.40 -14.65 2.74
N ALA A 82 -5.13 -14.68 2.33
CA ALA A 82 -4.61 -15.68 1.39
C ALA A 82 -4.71 -17.12 1.95
N LEU A 83 -4.42 -17.30 3.25
CA LEU A 83 -4.52 -18.60 3.91
C LEU A 83 -5.99 -19.04 4.06
N CYS A 84 -6.89 -18.14 4.46
CA CYS A 84 -8.33 -18.40 4.56
C CYS A 84 -8.94 -18.86 3.23
N GLN A 85 -8.48 -18.27 2.11
CA GLN A 85 -8.92 -18.66 0.77
C GLN A 85 -8.50 -20.08 0.39
N LYS A 86 -7.39 -20.58 0.95
CA LYS A 86 -6.87 -21.93 0.68
C LYS A 86 -7.41 -22.99 1.63
N ASN A 87 -7.33 -22.75 2.93
CA ASN A 87 -7.83 -23.66 3.94
C ASN A 87 -8.26 -22.88 5.19
N PRO A 88 -9.55 -22.57 5.34
CA PRO A 88 -10.04 -21.78 6.47
C PRO A 88 -9.89 -22.50 7.82
N GLU A 89 -10.01 -23.82 7.84
CA GLU A 89 -9.94 -24.63 9.07
C GLU A 89 -8.53 -24.58 9.67
N THR A 90 -7.49 -24.79 8.87
CA THR A 90 -6.09 -24.71 9.34
C THR A 90 -5.63 -23.27 9.60
N THR A 91 -6.35 -22.27 9.06
CA THR A 91 -6.08 -20.84 9.29
C THR A 91 -6.73 -20.33 10.57
N LEU A 92 -7.74 -21.02 11.09
CA LEU A 92 -8.55 -20.56 12.22
C LEU A 92 -7.72 -20.20 13.47
N PRO A 93 -6.73 -20.99 13.92
CA PRO A 93 -5.91 -20.61 15.08
C PRO A 93 -5.11 -19.32 14.85
N ILE A 94 -4.56 -19.14 13.65
CA ILE A 94 -3.82 -17.93 13.25
C ILE A 94 -4.76 -16.73 13.27
N ALA A 95 -5.93 -16.85 12.66
CA ALA A 95 -6.92 -15.77 12.59
C ALA A 95 -7.44 -15.36 13.97
N VAL A 96 -7.68 -16.32 14.87
CA VAL A 96 -8.11 -16.04 16.25
C VAL A 96 -7.04 -15.28 17.01
N ARG A 97 -5.77 -15.70 16.93
CA ARG A 97 -4.67 -14.97 17.56
C ARG A 97 -4.53 -13.57 16.98
N PHE A 98 -4.59 -13.45 15.66
CA PHE A 98 -4.53 -12.18 14.96
C PHE A 98 -5.65 -11.22 15.40
N ALA A 99 -6.91 -11.70 15.48
CA ALA A 99 -8.06 -10.92 15.94
C ALA A 99 -7.90 -10.44 17.39
N LYS A 100 -7.42 -11.29 18.31
CA LYS A 100 -7.16 -10.91 19.71
C LYS A 100 -6.08 -9.82 19.81
N ILE A 101 -5.02 -9.92 19.02
CA ILE A 101 -3.95 -8.91 18.98
C ILE A 101 -4.50 -7.58 18.47
N LEU A 102 -5.36 -7.60 17.44
CA LEU A 102 -5.99 -6.39 16.91
C LEU A 102 -6.87 -5.69 17.96
N LEU A 103 -7.70 -6.43 18.71
CA LEU A 103 -8.52 -5.85 19.79
C LEU A 103 -7.68 -5.20 20.90
N ALA A 104 -6.49 -5.74 21.16
CA ALA A 104 -5.58 -5.20 22.17
C ALA A 104 -4.73 -4.03 21.66
N ASN A 105 -4.74 -3.76 20.35
CA ASN A 105 -3.94 -2.69 19.76
C ASN A 105 -4.62 -1.34 19.99
N SER A 106 -3.83 -0.35 20.43
CA SER A 106 -4.31 1.01 20.72
C SER A 106 -3.76 2.06 19.75
N SER A 107 -3.12 1.63 18.65
CA SER A 107 -2.47 2.57 17.73
C SER A 107 -3.48 3.34 16.90
N PRO A 108 -3.14 4.58 16.46
CA PRO A 108 -4.01 5.36 15.60
C PRO A 108 -4.39 4.61 14.31
N PHE A 109 -5.69 4.60 14.02
CA PHE A 109 -6.27 3.88 12.91
C PHE A 109 -5.68 4.28 11.54
N ASN A 110 -5.33 3.27 10.72
CA ASN A 110 -4.90 3.42 9.33
C ASN A 110 -5.92 2.76 8.38
N THR A 111 -6.40 3.51 7.38
CA THR A 111 -7.48 3.09 6.48
C THR A 111 -7.12 1.87 5.64
N ASP A 112 -5.93 1.83 5.02
CA ASP A 112 -5.48 0.70 4.19
C ASP A 112 -5.41 -0.60 5.00
N THR A 113 -4.86 -0.51 6.21
CA THR A 113 -4.76 -1.63 7.14
C THR A 113 -6.14 -2.10 7.55
N GLY A 114 -7.01 -1.20 7.99
CA GLY A 114 -8.37 -1.56 8.40
C GLY A 114 -9.15 -2.22 7.27
N ALA A 115 -9.00 -1.73 6.03
CA ALA A 115 -9.62 -2.33 4.86
C ALA A 115 -9.13 -3.77 4.65
N MET A 116 -7.82 -4.02 4.78
CA MET A 116 -7.27 -5.36 4.67
C MET A 116 -7.68 -6.29 5.81
N VAL A 117 -7.78 -5.77 7.05
CA VAL A 117 -8.30 -6.52 8.20
C VAL A 117 -9.73 -6.96 7.94
N ILE A 118 -10.59 -6.06 7.43
CA ILE A 118 -11.98 -6.40 7.10
C ILE A 118 -12.03 -7.51 6.07
N LEU A 119 -11.26 -7.43 4.99
CA LEU A 119 -11.25 -8.48 3.96
C LEU A 119 -10.82 -9.83 4.55
N ALA A 120 -9.74 -9.85 5.34
CA ALA A 120 -9.22 -11.06 5.96
C ALA A 120 -10.21 -11.70 6.94
N LEU A 121 -10.76 -10.90 7.86
CA LEU A 121 -11.68 -11.40 8.89
C LEU A 121 -13.07 -11.69 8.34
N THR A 122 -13.51 -11.01 7.29
CA THR A 122 -14.75 -11.37 6.56
C THR A 122 -14.62 -12.74 5.91
N CYS A 123 -13.46 -13.07 5.32
CA CYS A 123 -13.20 -14.41 4.80
C CYS A 123 -13.37 -15.47 5.91
N MET A 124 -12.73 -15.24 7.06
CA MET A 124 -12.77 -16.17 8.18
C MET A 124 -14.17 -16.29 8.79
N TYR A 125 -14.86 -15.16 8.98
CA TYR A 125 -16.21 -15.07 9.53
C TYR A 125 -17.23 -15.89 8.72
N ASN A 126 -17.07 -15.92 7.39
CA ASN A 126 -17.96 -16.66 6.49
C ASN A 126 -17.59 -18.14 6.32
N LYS A 127 -16.43 -18.57 6.81
CA LYS A 127 -15.90 -19.94 6.64
C LYS A 127 -15.58 -20.64 7.96
N ILE A 128 -16.28 -20.27 9.03
CA ILE A 128 -16.13 -20.94 10.32
C ILE A 128 -16.65 -22.39 10.19
N PRO A 129 -15.88 -23.40 10.65
CA PRO A 129 -16.34 -24.79 10.61
C PRO A 129 -17.63 -25.00 11.40
N VAL A 130 -18.54 -25.78 10.83
CA VAL A 130 -19.81 -26.15 11.47
C VAL A 130 -19.53 -26.80 12.82
N GLY A 131 -20.23 -26.35 13.86
CA GLY A 131 -20.06 -26.85 15.24
C GLY A 131 -19.02 -26.12 16.10
N SER A 132 -18.29 -25.15 15.55
CA SER A 132 -17.35 -24.28 16.30
C SER A 132 -17.77 -22.80 16.31
N GLU A 133 -19.04 -22.51 16.04
CA GLU A 133 -19.45 -21.20 15.53
C GLU A 133 -19.52 -20.09 16.59
N GLU A 134 -20.03 -20.36 17.79
CA GLU A 134 -20.51 -19.31 18.69
C GLU A 134 -19.38 -18.38 19.20
N GLY A 135 -18.25 -18.96 19.61
CA GLY A 135 -17.10 -18.20 20.13
C GLY A 135 -16.31 -17.47 19.04
N TYR A 136 -16.03 -18.14 17.91
CA TYR A 136 -15.20 -17.56 16.85
C TYR A 136 -15.95 -16.49 16.06
N ARG A 137 -17.23 -16.70 15.79
CA ARG A 137 -18.06 -15.73 15.05
C ARG A 137 -18.25 -14.44 15.83
N SER A 138 -18.42 -14.55 17.16
CA SER A 138 -18.49 -13.40 18.06
C SER A 138 -17.18 -12.60 18.05
N LEU A 139 -16.03 -13.27 18.21
CA LEU A 139 -14.71 -12.61 18.21
C LEU A 139 -14.44 -11.86 16.89
N PHE A 140 -14.60 -12.51 15.75
CA PHE A 140 -14.37 -11.86 14.46
C PHE A 140 -15.40 -10.75 14.20
N GLY A 141 -16.66 -10.98 14.60
CA GLY A 141 -17.71 -9.97 14.52
C GLY A 141 -17.37 -8.71 15.30
N GLN A 142 -16.82 -8.83 16.51
CA GLN A 142 -16.41 -7.70 17.34
C GLN A 142 -15.31 -6.87 16.67
N VAL A 143 -14.26 -7.52 16.14
CA VAL A 143 -13.19 -6.80 15.42
C VAL A 143 -13.72 -6.12 14.17
N LEU A 144 -14.57 -6.82 13.39
CA LEU A 144 -15.15 -6.26 12.18
C LEU A 144 -16.00 -5.02 12.48
N GLU A 145 -16.72 -5.01 13.60
CA GLU A 145 -17.56 -3.88 14.01
C GLU A 145 -16.70 -2.65 14.34
N ASP A 146 -15.68 -2.81 15.17
CA ASP A 146 -14.73 -1.74 15.54
C ASP A 146 -14.01 -1.15 14.31
N VAL A 147 -13.51 -2.02 13.43
CA VAL A 147 -12.76 -1.57 12.24
C VAL A 147 -13.68 -0.89 11.22
N VAL A 148 -14.93 -1.37 11.05
CA VAL A 148 -15.91 -0.74 10.17
C VAL A 148 -16.33 0.64 10.69
N GLU A 149 -16.53 0.78 12.00
CA GLU A 149 -16.81 2.08 12.61
C GLU A 149 -15.68 3.07 12.34
N ASN A 150 -14.43 2.66 12.58
CA ASN A 150 -13.26 3.47 12.32
C ASN A 150 -13.12 3.89 10.84
N ILE A 151 -13.33 2.97 9.88
CA ILE A 151 -13.34 3.32 8.44
C ILE A 151 -14.46 4.32 8.13
N SER A 152 -15.64 4.10 8.70
CA SER A 152 -16.82 4.94 8.43
C SER A 152 -16.60 6.39 8.86
N MET A 153 -15.88 6.60 9.96
CA MET A 153 -15.46 7.93 10.41
C MET A 153 -14.44 8.60 9.49
N LYS A 154 -13.71 7.84 8.67
CA LYS A 154 -12.76 8.37 7.68
C LYS A 154 -13.40 8.70 6.32
N ILE A 155 -14.71 8.50 6.16
CA ILE A 155 -15.46 8.92 4.96
C ILE A 155 -15.62 10.44 4.99
N LYS A 156 -14.87 11.12 4.12
CA LYS A 156 -14.94 12.56 3.89
C LYS A 156 -16.23 12.94 3.18
N ASP A 157 -16.62 14.20 3.28
CA ASP A 157 -17.85 14.71 2.67
C ASP A 157 -17.85 14.59 1.15
N ASN A 158 -16.69 14.67 0.50
CA ASN A 158 -16.59 14.46 -0.94
C ASN A 158 -16.70 12.98 -1.35
N GLY A 159 -16.70 12.02 -0.42
CA GLY A 159 -16.79 10.59 -0.71
C GLY A 159 -15.47 9.84 -0.70
N ILE A 160 -14.33 10.52 -0.55
CA ILE A 160 -13.02 9.89 -0.30
C ILE A 160 -13.02 9.23 1.08
N ILE A 161 -12.41 8.05 1.19
CA ILE A 161 -12.34 7.28 2.44
C ILE A 161 -10.87 7.23 2.87
N GLY A 162 -10.51 7.98 3.91
CA GLY A 162 -9.11 8.25 4.23
C GLY A 162 -8.52 9.27 3.25
N ASP A 163 -7.80 8.78 2.25
CA ASP A 163 -7.21 9.54 1.15
C ASP A 163 -7.51 8.88 -0.20
N ILE A 164 -7.07 9.51 -1.30
CA ILE A 164 -7.37 9.06 -2.66
C ILE A 164 -6.82 7.65 -2.96
N TYR A 165 -5.67 7.29 -2.40
CA TYR A 165 -5.00 6.02 -2.66
C TYR A 165 -5.51 4.89 -1.74
N SER A 166 -5.92 5.21 -0.52
CA SER A 166 -6.55 4.25 0.40
C SER A 166 -8.03 3.95 0.11
N THR A 167 -8.71 4.85 -0.63
CA THR A 167 -10.13 4.70 -0.96
C THR A 167 -10.44 3.40 -1.69
N GLY A 168 -9.56 2.94 -2.58
CA GLY A 168 -9.83 1.73 -3.38
C GLY A 168 -9.97 0.47 -2.54
N LEU A 169 -9.08 0.27 -1.57
CA LEU A 169 -9.17 -0.84 -0.63
C LEU A 169 -10.37 -0.69 0.31
N ALA A 170 -10.63 0.53 0.79
CA ALA A 170 -11.77 0.81 1.67
C ALA A 170 -13.13 0.51 0.99
N MET A 171 -13.25 0.79 -0.32
CA MET A 171 -14.44 0.41 -1.10
C MET A 171 -14.65 -1.11 -1.11
N GLN A 172 -13.57 -1.90 -1.28
CA GLN A 172 -13.68 -3.36 -1.22
C GLN A 172 -14.18 -3.79 0.16
N ALA A 173 -13.56 -3.30 1.22
CA ALA A 173 -13.90 -3.64 2.60
C ALA A 173 -15.35 -3.32 2.96
N LEU A 174 -15.83 -2.09 2.67
CA LEU A 174 -17.20 -1.68 2.98
C LEU A 174 -18.25 -2.40 2.13
N SER A 175 -17.87 -2.94 0.96
CA SER A 175 -18.80 -3.68 0.10
C SER A 175 -19.06 -5.12 0.54
N VAL A 176 -18.23 -5.67 1.44
CA VAL A 176 -18.28 -7.11 1.81
C VAL A 176 -18.45 -7.36 3.31
N THR A 177 -18.23 -6.34 4.15
CA THR A 177 -18.32 -6.51 5.60
C THR A 177 -19.73 -6.97 6.04
N PRO A 178 -19.84 -7.92 6.97
CA PRO A 178 -21.13 -8.35 7.52
C PRO A 178 -21.68 -7.36 8.57
N LYS A 179 -20.94 -6.29 8.89
CA LYS A 179 -21.30 -5.30 9.91
C LYS A 179 -21.79 -4.00 9.28
N HIS A 180 -22.82 -3.40 9.88
CA HIS A 180 -23.39 -2.16 9.37
C HIS A 180 -22.57 -0.95 9.86
N PRO A 181 -22.09 -0.08 8.95
CA PRO A 181 -21.39 1.13 9.33
C PRO A 181 -22.36 2.13 10.00
N PRO A 182 -21.96 2.80 11.11
CA PRO A 182 -22.83 3.77 11.78
C PRO A 182 -23.16 4.98 10.90
N LYS A 183 -22.16 5.45 10.14
CA LYS A 183 -22.36 6.45 9.07
C LYS A 183 -22.65 5.73 7.76
N LYS A 184 -23.84 5.92 7.20
CA LYS A 184 -24.21 5.33 5.91
C LYS A 184 -23.23 5.78 4.82
N TRP A 185 -22.56 4.81 4.20
CA TRP A 185 -21.65 5.07 3.09
C TRP A 185 -22.43 5.29 1.78
N ASN A 186 -22.18 6.43 1.12
CA ASN A 186 -22.70 6.71 -0.22
C ASN A 186 -21.71 6.22 -1.29
N CYS A 187 -21.84 4.95 -1.66
CA CYS A 187 -20.98 4.30 -2.65
C CYS A 187 -20.95 5.05 -4.00
N LYS A 188 -22.11 5.53 -4.49
CA LYS A 188 -22.17 6.29 -5.74
C LYS A 188 -21.32 7.55 -5.69
N LYS A 189 -21.40 8.32 -4.59
CA LYS A 189 -20.59 9.53 -4.41
C LYS A 189 -19.09 9.24 -4.42
N THR A 190 -18.67 8.18 -3.74
CA THR A 190 -17.27 7.72 -3.75
C THR A 190 -16.84 7.35 -5.18
N MET A 191 -17.66 6.58 -5.89
CA MET A 191 -17.39 6.16 -7.27
C MET A 191 -17.26 7.36 -8.22
N ASP A 192 -18.21 8.28 -8.20
CA ASP A 192 -18.20 9.49 -9.04
C ASP A 192 -16.95 10.34 -8.77
N THR A 193 -16.53 10.43 -7.50
CA THR A 193 -15.33 11.16 -7.10
C THR A 193 -14.07 10.49 -7.62
N ILE A 194 -13.94 9.16 -7.46
CA ILE A 194 -12.79 8.42 -7.97
C ILE A 194 -12.68 8.52 -9.48
N LEU A 195 -13.79 8.41 -10.23
CA LEU A 195 -13.79 8.56 -11.68
C LEU A 195 -13.28 9.94 -12.09
N LYS A 196 -13.70 11.00 -11.38
CA LYS A 196 -13.17 12.35 -11.59
C LYS A 196 -11.68 12.46 -11.30
N GLU A 197 -11.19 11.88 -10.21
CA GLU A 197 -9.75 11.88 -9.88
C GLU A 197 -8.92 11.10 -10.93
N ILE A 198 -9.49 10.06 -11.55
CA ILE A 198 -8.87 9.35 -12.67
C ILE A 198 -8.77 10.26 -13.90
N GLU A 199 -9.83 11.01 -14.24
CA GLU A 199 -9.81 11.99 -15.34
C GLU A 199 -8.79 13.11 -15.11
N LEU A 200 -8.56 13.49 -13.83
CA LEU A 200 -7.52 14.43 -13.42
C LEU A 200 -6.10 13.82 -13.42
N GLY A 201 -5.96 12.56 -13.84
CA GLY A 201 -4.68 11.88 -13.96
C GLY A 201 -4.05 11.44 -12.64
N LYS A 202 -4.80 11.42 -11.52
CA LYS A 202 -4.25 11.04 -10.19
C LYS A 202 -3.84 9.57 -10.06
N PHE A 203 -4.34 8.71 -10.95
CA PHE A 203 -4.08 7.28 -10.96
C PHE A 203 -3.18 6.89 -12.14
N HIS A 204 -1.99 7.47 -12.22
CA HIS A 204 -0.97 7.08 -13.21
C HIS A 204 -0.02 5.99 -12.68
N ASN A 205 0.21 5.94 -11.36
CA ASN A 205 1.04 4.92 -10.73
C ASN A 205 0.37 3.52 -10.88
N PRO A 206 1.04 2.53 -11.49
CA PRO A 206 0.45 1.21 -11.74
C PRO A 206 -0.07 0.50 -10.50
N MET A 207 0.55 0.71 -9.34
CA MET A 207 0.12 0.12 -8.08
C MET A 207 -1.16 0.77 -7.56
N SER A 208 -1.29 2.10 -7.70
CA SER A 208 -2.52 2.81 -7.37
C SER A 208 -3.70 2.30 -8.20
N ILE A 209 -3.48 2.05 -9.50
CA ILE A 209 -4.46 1.46 -10.41
C ILE A 209 -4.84 0.06 -9.93
N ALA A 210 -3.84 -0.77 -9.57
CA ALA A 210 -4.07 -2.14 -9.13
C ALA A 210 -4.96 -2.23 -7.87
N GLN A 211 -4.92 -1.24 -6.98
CA GLN A 211 -5.73 -1.24 -5.75
C GLN A 211 -7.16 -0.73 -5.95
N ILE A 212 -7.39 0.21 -6.88
CA ILE A 212 -8.73 0.76 -7.14
C ILE A 212 -9.52 -0.05 -8.18
N LEU A 213 -8.84 -0.65 -9.16
CA LEU A 213 -9.46 -1.34 -10.29
C LEU A 213 -10.41 -2.49 -9.90
N PRO A 214 -10.14 -3.33 -8.88
CA PRO A 214 -11.11 -4.32 -8.42
C PRO A 214 -12.44 -3.66 -8.05
N SER A 215 -12.42 -2.60 -7.23
CA SER A 215 -13.61 -1.87 -6.80
C SER A 215 -14.38 -1.27 -7.98
N LEU A 216 -13.67 -0.69 -8.96
CA LEU A 216 -14.29 -0.16 -10.19
C LEU A 216 -14.97 -1.24 -11.03
N LYS A 217 -14.55 -2.50 -10.89
CA LYS A 217 -15.15 -3.67 -11.56
C LYS A 217 -16.13 -4.42 -10.67
N GLY A 218 -16.50 -3.87 -9.51
CA GLY A 218 -17.40 -4.53 -8.56
C GLY A 218 -16.81 -5.85 -8.03
N LYS A 219 -15.49 -5.88 -7.84
CA LYS A 219 -14.73 -7.03 -7.33
C LYS A 219 -13.90 -6.65 -6.12
N THR A 220 -13.55 -7.65 -5.35
CA THR A 220 -12.68 -7.55 -4.18
C THR A 220 -11.61 -8.63 -4.21
N TYR A 221 -10.64 -8.56 -3.31
CA TYR A 221 -9.70 -9.66 -3.12
C TYR A 221 -10.37 -10.95 -2.63
N LEU A 222 -11.59 -10.92 -2.08
CA LEU A 222 -12.34 -12.14 -1.77
C LEU A 222 -12.76 -12.93 -3.02
N ASP A 223 -12.83 -12.28 -4.18
CA ASP A 223 -13.19 -12.91 -5.45
C ASP A 223 -12.03 -13.70 -6.11
N VAL A 224 -10.80 -13.61 -5.57
CA VAL A 224 -9.61 -14.31 -6.11
C VAL A 224 -9.86 -15.79 -6.42
N PRO A 225 -10.47 -16.60 -5.51
CA PRO A 225 -10.65 -18.04 -5.76
C PRO A 225 -11.69 -18.35 -6.84
N HIS A 226 -12.48 -17.35 -7.27
CA HIS A 226 -13.57 -17.49 -8.23
C HIS A 226 -13.23 -16.97 -9.62
N VAL A 227 -11.96 -16.61 -9.86
CA VAL A 227 -11.50 -16.18 -11.19
C VAL A 227 -11.56 -17.36 -12.16
N SER A 228 -12.20 -17.15 -13.32
CA SER A 228 -12.24 -18.13 -14.41
C SER A 228 -11.21 -17.78 -15.48
N CYS A 229 -10.27 -18.70 -15.73
CA CYS A 229 -9.23 -18.54 -16.73
C CYS A 229 -9.66 -19.13 -18.08
N ILE A 230 -10.64 -18.50 -18.73
CA ILE A 230 -11.04 -18.87 -20.09
C ILE A 230 -10.21 -18.05 -21.08
N PRO A 231 -9.50 -18.68 -22.04
CA PRO A 231 -8.82 -17.95 -23.11
C PRO A 231 -9.87 -17.35 -24.06
N GLY A 232 -10.04 -16.02 -24.03
CA GLY A 232 -10.99 -15.37 -24.94
C GLY A 232 -11.32 -13.89 -24.74
N HIS A 233 -10.70 -13.17 -23.79
CA HIS A 233 -11.03 -11.75 -23.61
C HIS A 233 -10.30 -10.84 -24.61
N GLU A 234 -11.14 -10.32 -25.51
CA GLU A 234 -11.02 -9.19 -26.43
C GLU A 234 -9.81 -8.27 -26.21
N GLY A 235 -9.02 -8.13 -27.28
CA GLY A 235 -8.00 -7.09 -27.38
C GLY A 235 -8.63 -5.73 -27.18
N GLN A 236 -8.06 -4.95 -26.25
CA GLN A 236 -8.46 -3.57 -26.04
C GLN A 236 -8.30 -2.83 -27.38
N PRO A 237 -9.35 -2.19 -27.92
CA PRO A 237 -9.19 -1.34 -29.10
C PRO A 237 -8.07 -0.37 -28.82
N THR A 238 -7.10 -0.28 -29.74
CA THR A 238 -6.03 0.71 -29.66
C THR A 238 -6.71 2.07 -29.68
N LEU A 239 -6.93 2.68 -28.51
CA LEU A 239 -7.36 4.07 -28.47
C LEU A 239 -6.23 4.88 -29.12
N PRO A 240 -6.55 5.84 -30.00
CA PRO A 240 -5.55 6.71 -30.58
C PRO A 240 -4.75 7.33 -29.45
N SER A 241 -3.42 7.18 -29.52
CA SER A 241 -2.51 7.80 -28.57
C SER A 241 -2.85 9.28 -28.53
N GLN A 242 -3.30 9.77 -27.37
CA GLN A 242 -3.48 11.21 -27.19
C GLN A 242 -2.11 11.84 -27.40
N THR A 243 -1.97 12.58 -28.50
CA THR A 243 -0.82 13.43 -28.76
C THR A 243 -0.71 14.38 -27.58
N ASN A 244 0.29 14.16 -26.72
CA ASN A 244 0.68 15.17 -25.75
C ASN A 244 0.94 16.46 -26.54
N PRO A 245 0.40 17.61 -26.09
CA PRO A 245 0.75 18.89 -26.68
C PRO A 245 2.27 19.01 -26.72
N ALA A 246 2.80 19.59 -27.80
CA ALA A 246 4.22 19.91 -27.91
C ALA A 246 4.68 20.59 -26.61
N PRO A 247 5.85 20.23 -26.03
CA PRO A 247 6.28 20.78 -24.77
C PRO A 247 6.40 22.30 -24.92
N THR A 248 5.42 23.02 -24.37
CA THR A 248 5.51 24.45 -24.16
C THR A 248 6.78 24.68 -23.34
N SER A 249 7.60 25.67 -23.70
CA SER A 249 8.84 25.99 -22.98
C SER A 249 8.54 26.21 -21.50
N ALA A 250 8.65 25.16 -20.69
CA ALA A 250 8.33 25.20 -19.28
C ALA A 250 9.32 26.15 -18.59
N SER A 251 8.79 27.15 -17.90
CA SER A 251 9.58 28.04 -17.06
C SER A 251 10.25 27.23 -15.96
N ASN A 252 11.40 27.70 -15.50
CA ASN A 252 12.03 27.12 -14.32
C ASN A 252 11.22 27.54 -13.07
N ILE A 253 11.08 26.60 -12.15
CA ILE A 253 10.55 26.84 -10.79
C ILE A 253 11.67 26.58 -9.79
N THR A 254 11.60 27.24 -8.63
CA THR A 254 12.56 27.06 -7.54
C THR A 254 11.87 26.39 -6.36
N ILE A 255 12.45 25.29 -5.88
CA ILE A 255 11.97 24.53 -4.73
C ILE A 255 12.97 24.75 -3.60
N ILE A 256 12.46 24.96 -2.38
CA ILE A 256 13.25 25.01 -1.16
C ILE A 256 13.30 23.57 -0.64
N TYR A 257 14.45 22.92 -0.69
CA TYR A 257 14.61 21.54 -0.26
C TYR A 257 15.45 21.44 1.02
N THR A 258 14.87 20.90 2.08
CA THR A 258 15.50 20.70 3.39
C THR A 258 15.66 19.23 3.68
N ILE A 259 16.85 18.83 4.14
CA ILE A 259 17.10 17.50 4.74
C ILE A 259 17.30 17.67 6.25
N ASN A 260 16.59 16.87 7.04
CA ASN A 260 16.60 17.00 8.49
C ASN A 260 16.75 15.62 9.16
N ASN A 261 17.73 15.52 10.05
CA ASN A 261 17.85 14.41 11.00
C ASN A 261 18.03 14.96 12.42
N GLN A 262 17.04 14.73 13.27
CA GLN A 262 17.07 15.07 14.71
C GLN A 262 16.83 13.83 15.60
N LEU A 263 16.87 12.62 15.03
CA LEU A 263 16.63 11.40 15.78
C LEU A 263 17.82 11.11 16.70
N ARG A 264 17.54 11.08 18.01
CA ARG A 264 18.52 10.71 19.04
C ARG A 264 18.97 9.26 18.85
N GLY A 265 20.27 9.02 18.99
CA GLY A 265 20.85 7.67 18.84
C GLY A 265 21.31 7.34 17.41
N VAL A 266 21.17 8.28 16.47
CA VAL A 266 21.78 8.22 15.13
C VAL A 266 22.95 9.22 15.12
N GLU A 267 24.11 8.82 14.60
CA GLU A 267 25.39 9.50 14.83
C GLU A 267 25.50 10.92 14.21
N LEU A 268 24.55 11.35 13.38
CA LEU A 268 24.63 12.62 12.65
C LEU A 268 23.32 13.42 12.71
N HIS A 269 23.31 14.50 13.50
CA HIS A 269 22.23 15.49 13.49
C HIS A 269 22.56 16.56 12.45
N PHE A 270 21.59 16.87 11.58
CA PHE A 270 21.76 17.92 10.59
C PHE A 270 20.41 18.52 10.18
N ASN A 271 20.46 19.76 9.72
CA ASN A 271 19.33 20.46 9.13
C ASN A 271 19.87 21.40 8.05
N GLU A 272 19.89 20.90 6.82
CA GLU A 272 20.51 21.58 5.68
C GLU A 272 19.46 21.92 4.65
N THR A 273 19.54 23.12 4.08
CA THR A 273 18.57 23.61 3.09
C THR A 273 19.27 24.12 1.84
N ILE A 274 18.72 23.78 0.68
CA ILE A 274 19.20 24.23 -0.62
C ILE A 274 18.04 24.67 -1.51
N ASN A 275 18.26 25.73 -2.29
CA ASN A 275 17.33 26.15 -3.32
C ASN A 275 17.68 25.44 -4.63
N VAL A 276 16.72 24.68 -5.16
CA VAL A 276 16.88 23.86 -6.36
C VAL A 276 15.99 24.41 -7.46
N SER A 277 16.55 24.67 -8.65
CA SER A 277 15.78 25.13 -9.79
C SER A 277 15.61 24.02 -10.81
N VAL A 278 14.36 23.66 -11.13
CA VAL A 278 14.00 22.61 -12.10
C VAL A 278 12.94 23.14 -13.08
N LYS A 279 12.63 22.38 -14.14
CA LYS A 279 11.54 22.73 -15.05
C LYS A 279 10.19 22.52 -14.37
N ALA A 280 9.23 23.42 -14.61
CA ALA A 280 7.86 23.21 -14.16
C ALA A 280 7.33 21.88 -14.70
N GLY A 281 6.69 21.08 -13.82
CA GLY A 281 6.21 19.73 -14.16
C GLY A 281 7.22 18.61 -13.92
N SER A 282 8.47 18.91 -13.57
CA SER A 282 9.42 17.88 -13.08
C SER A 282 8.94 17.30 -11.76
N VAL A 283 9.12 15.99 -11.58
CA VAL A 283 8.81 15.29 -10.33
C VAL A 283 9.85 15.58 -9.25
N LEU A 284 9.51 15.33 -7.99
CA LEU A 284 10.36 15.59 -6.83
C LEU A 284 11.70 14.84 -6.88
N LEU A 285 11.76 13.69 -7.54
CA LEU A 285 13.01 12.96 -7.79
C LEU A 285 14.05 13.81 -8.53
N VAL A 286 13.63 14.64 -9.50
CA VAL A 286 14.54 15.54 -10.24
C VAL A 286 15.11 16.62 -9.31
N VAL A 287 14.33 17.08 -8.32
CA VAL A 287 14.80 18.03 -7.30
C VAL A 287 15.88 17.38 -6.44
N LEU A 288 15.68 16.12 -6.02
CA LEU A 288 16.66 15.33 -5.27
C LEU A 288 17.97 15.14 -6.07
N GLU A 289 17.86 14.77 -7.35
CA GLU A 289 19.00 14.59 -8.25
C GLU A 289 19.81 15.88 -8.44
N GLU A 290 19.13 17.00 -8.66
CA GLU A 290 19.79 18.30 -8.83
C GLU A 290 20.41 18.80 -7.50
N ALA A 291 19.78 18.53 -6.35
CA ALA A 291 20.37 18.81 -5.04
C ALA A 291 21.66 18.01 -4.81
N GLN A 292 21.63 16.70 -5.08
CA GLN A 292 22.80 15.81 -5.01
C GLN A 292 23.92 16.27 -5.93
N ARG A 293 23.60 16.73 -7.15
CA ARG A 293 24.59 17.24 -8.11
C ARG A 293 25.31 18.50 -7.60
N ARG A 294 24.62 19.34 -6.82
CA ARG A 294 25.15 20.60 -6.30
C ARG A 294 25.93 20.43 -5.00
N SER A 295 25.56 19.48 -4.16
CA SER A 295 26.20 19.26 -2.86
C SER A 295 26.16 17.79 -2.45
N SER A 296 27.31 17.27 -2.06
CA SER A 296 27.46 15.89 -1.57
C SER A 296 26.67 15.61 -0.29
N MET A 297 26.29 16.65 0.48
CA MET A 297 25.41 16.51 1.65
C MET A 297 24.01 16.00 1.30
N PHE A 298 23.55 16.26 0.07
CA PHE A 298 22.25 15.83 -0.43
C PHE A 298 22.32 14.52 -1.22
N LYS A 299 23.44 13.79 -1.12
CA LYS A 299 23.54 12.44 -1.70
C LYS A 299 22.43 11.56 -1.14
N PHE A 300 21.73 10.85 -2.02
CA PHE A 300 20.67 9.92 -1.64
C PHE A 300 20.78 8.61 -2.39
N GLU A 301 20.12 7.58 -1.86
CA GLU A 301 20.01 6.26 -2.49
C GLU A 301 18.53 5.87 -2.52
N THR A 302 18.15 5.05 -3.49
CA THR A 302 16.77 4.61 -3.68
C THR A 302 16.67 3.10 -3.77
N THR A 303 15.58 2.55 -3.26
CA THR A 303 15.22 1.14 -3.40
C THR A 303 13.93 1.01 -4.19
N MET A 304 13.89 0.11 -5.17
CA MET A 304 12.68 -0.14 -5.96
C MET A 304 11.66 -0.94 -5.16
N THR A 305 10.39 -0.51 -5.21
CA THR A 305 9.26 -1.19 -4.58
C THR A 305 8.09 -1.40 -5.56
N SER A 306 7.00 -2.03 -5.12
CA SER A 306 5.78 -2.17 -5.93
C SER A 306 5.11 -0.83 -6.21
N TRP A 307 5.34 0.16 -5.35
CA TRP A 307 4.85 1.52 -5.51
C TRP A 307 5.81 2.44 -6.27
N GLY A 308 7.00 1.94 -6.64
CA GLY A 308 8.04 2.74 -7.29
C GLY A 308 9.26 2.97 -6.38
N LEU A 309 10.03 4.01 -6.68
CA LEU A 309 11.27 4.33 -5.98
C LEU A 309 10.98 4.92 -4.59
N VAL A 310 11.50 4.27 -3.57
CA VAL A 310 11.55 4.79 -2.20
C VAL A 310 12.95 5.33 -1.94
N VAL A 311 13.05 6.51 -1.33
CA VAL A 311 14.34 7.06 -0.89
C VAL A 311 14.76 6.33 0.38
N SER A 312 15.72 5.42 0.24
CA SER A 312 16.16 4.52 1.31
C SER A 312 17.30 5.11 2.14
N SER A 313 18.02 6.12 1.64
CA SER A 313 19.08 6.80 2.36
C SER A 313 19.26 8.23 1.88
N ILE A 314 19.59 9.15 2.80
CA ILE A 314 20.03 10.51 2.50
C ILE A 314 21.21 10.83 3.41
N ASN A 315 22.27 11.41 2.85
CA ASN A 315 23.51 11.73 3.55
C ASN A 315 24.10 10.53 4.32
N ASN A 316 24.04 9.34 3.69
CA ASN A 316 24.46 8.05 4.26
C ASN A 316 23.69 7.60 5.52
N ILE A 317 22.54 8.21 5.82
CA ILE A 317 21.62 7.73 6.85
C ILE A 317 20.51 6.94 6.17
N ALA A 318 20.59 5.61 6.31
CA ALA A 318 19.65 4.68 5.71
C ALA A 318 18.44 4.41 6.62
N GLU A 319 17.30 4.13 6.01
CA GLU A 319 16.15 3.55 6.68
C GLU A 319 16.50 2.19 7.32
N ASN A 320 15.79 1.84 8.38
CA ASN A 320 16.03 0.58 9.09
C ASN A 320 14.73 0.04 9.67
N VAL A 321 14.31 -1.13 9.18
CA VAL A 321 13.06 -1.80 9.58
C VAL A 321 13.10 -2.26 11.05
N HIS A 322 14.26 -2.69 11.56
CA HIS A 322 14.40 -3.10 12.96
C HIS A 322 14.28 -1.90 13.91
N HIS A 323 14.80 -0.74 13.51
CA HIS A 323 14.69 0.50 14.29
C HIS A 323 13.44 1.31 13.94
N ARG A 324 12.62 0.83 12.99
CA ARG A 324 11.42 1.49 12.45
C ARG A 324 11.69 2.93 12.02
N THR A 325 12.81 3.15 11.33
CA THR A 325 13.25 4.47 10.86
C THR A 325 13.12 4.58 9.36
N TYR A 326 12.75 5.76 8.86
CA TYR A 326 12.55 6.03 7.42
C TYR A 326 12.66 7.55 7.12
N TRP A 327 12.71 7.88 5.83
CA TRP A 327 12.66 9.26 5.34
C TRP A 327 11.23 9.68 4.98
N GLN A 328 10.64 10.56 5.79
CA GLN A 328 9.33 11.14 5.54
C GLN A 328 9.47 12.43 4.73
N PHE A 329 8.77 12.55 3.61
CA PHE A 329 8.71 13.78 2.82
C PHE A 329 7.47 14.60 3.20
N LEU A 330 7.64 15.90 3.33
CA LEU A 330 6.59 16.84 3.70
C LEU A 330 6.62 18.07 2.81
N SER A 331 5.44 18.61 2.51
CA SER A 331 5.26 19.98 2.01
C SER A 331 4.94 20.87 3.21
N GLY A 332 5.90 21.70 3.61
CA GLY A 332 5.89 22.41 4.89
C GLY A 332 5.81 21.43 6.07
N LYS A 333 4.62 21.31 6.68
CA LYS A 333 4.36 20.41 7.82
C LYS A 333 3.46 19.22 7.47
N THR A 334 2.94 19.18 6.24
CA THR A 334 1.99 18.15 5.82
C THR A 334 2.74 17.04 5.09
N PRO A 335 2.67 15.77 5.54
CA PRO A 335 3.27 14.66 4.83
C PRO A 335 2.72 14.53 3.41
N LEU A 336 3.61 14.22 2.46
CA LEU A 336 3.19 13.92 1.09
C LEU A 336 2.43 12.61 1.03
N ASN A 337 1.50 12.51 0.07
CA ASN A 337 0.72 11.31 -0.21
C ASN A 337 1.16 10.58 -1.49
N GLU A 338 2.24 11.03 -2.13
CA GLU A 338 2.81 10.46 -3.36
C GLU A 338 4.33 10.22 -3.17
N GLY A 339 4.88 9.26 -3.91
CA GLY A 339 6.32 8.99 -3.91
C GLY A 339 7.09 10.08 -4.65
N VAL A 340 8.41 10.15 -4.44
CA VAL A 340 9.26 11.18 -5.07
C VAL A 340 9.27 11.11 -6.60
N ALA A 341 8.99 9.93 -7.17
CA ALA A 341 8.90 9.72 -8.61
C ALA A 341 7.54 10.13 -9.21
N ASP A 342 6.53 10.42 -8.38
CA ASP A 342 5.18 10.76 -8.80
C ASP A 342 4.80 12.20 -8.42
N TYR A 343 5.24 12.67 -7.24
CA TYR A 343 4.90 14.00 -6.73
C TYR A 343 5.49 15.12 -7.60
N ILE A 344 4.65 16.07 -8.03
CA ILE A 344 5.07 17.24 -8.81
C ILE A 344 5.03 18.49 -7.91
N PRO A 345 6.19 19.01 -7.48
CA PRO A 345 6.23 20.21 -6.65
C PRO A 345 5.84 21.49 -7.42
N PHE A 346 5.37 22.50 -6.70
CA PHE A 346 5.05 23.82 -7.24
C PHE A 346 6.11 24.88 -6.91
N ASN A 347 6.03 26.04 -7.56
CA ASN A 347 7.04 27.09 -7.42
C ASN A 347 7.08 27.66 -6.00
N HIS A 348 8.28 27.77 -5.44
CA HIS A 348 8.57 28.15 -4.05
C HIS A 348 7.99 27.21 -3.00
N GLU A 349 7.66 25.97 -3.36
CA GLU A 349 7.28 24.96 -2.39
C GLU A 349 8.46 24.61 -1.48
N HIS A 350 8.18 24.44 -0.18
CA HIS A 350 9.16 24.00 0.80
C HIS A 350 8.98 22.51 1.07
N ILE A 351 9.87 21.70 0.49
CA ILE A 351 9.92 20.26 0.70
C ILE A 351 10.93 19.94 1.79
N THR A 352 10.51 19.16 2.77
CA THR A 352 11.39 18.64 3.83
C THR A 352 11.45 17.11 3.75
N ALA A 353 12.65 16.54 3.66
CA ALA A 353 12.91 15.14 3.96
C ALA A 353 13.34 15.03 5.42
N ASN A 354 12.50 14.42 6.26
CA ASN A 354 12.71 14.29 7.69
C ASN A 354 12.99 12.82 8.05
N PHE A 355 14.14 12.53 8.65
CA PHE A 355 14.43 11.20 9.17
C PHE A 355 13.66 11.00 10.48
N THR A 356 12.74 10.04 10.48
CA THR A 356 11.79 9.85 11.58
C THR A 356 11.46 8.37 11.78
N GLN A 357 10.61 8.08 12.78
CA GLN A 357 10.19 6.73 13.12
C GLN A 357 8.73 6.46 12.79
N TYR A 358 8.43 5.18 12.58
CA TYR A 358 7.08 4.64 12.49
C TYR A 358 6.92 3.42 13.41
#